data_AF-A0A0C9W3Q9-F1
#
_entry.id   AF-A0A0C9W3Q9-F1
#
_cell.length_a   1.000
_cell.length_b   1.000
_cell.length_c   1.000
_cell.angle_alpha   90.00
_cell.angle_beta   90.00
_cell.angle_gamma   90.00
#
_symmetry.space_group_name_H-M   'P 1'
#
loop_
_entity.id
_entity.type
_entity.pdbx_description
1 polymer ?
#
loop_
_entity_poly.entity_id
_entity_poly.type
_entity_poly.pdbx_seq_one_letter_code
_entity_poly.pdbx_strand_id
1 'polypeptide(L)'
;RNIVLFGESGVGKSSIINMITGTPFAKTSNNVVRRTCQPACYVAKLHSGNEINKINLWETTSLEEGPEETPATDTTGPEPKAFLQQLAGFHDLDLLLFCMRAGKVRNTLVQSYNLVYVESLERKVPVALVVTGLERWEGDMHGWWTKHEERLQEHGLVFDAHACVTTL
;
A
#
# COMPACT_ATOMS: atom_id res chain seq x y z
N ARG A 1 -15.19 -7.16 -0.10
CA ARG A 1 -13.75 -7.46 -0.04
C ARG A 1 -13.01 -6.26 0.52
N ASN A 2 -12.12 -6.43 1.49
CA ASN A 2 -11.27 -5.36 2.04
C ASN A 2 -9.84 -5.53 1.55
N ILE A 3 -9.32 -4.47 0.96
CA ILE A 3 -7.95 -4.40 0.45
C ILE A 3 -7.27 -3.23 1.13
N VAL A 4 -6.07 -3.46 1.66
CA VAL A 4 -5.27 -2.41 2.29
C VAL A 4 -4.12 -2.04 1.37
N LEU A 5 -3.92 -0.74 1.16
CA LEU A 5 -2.74 -0.18 0.50
C LEU A 5 -1.79 0.38 1.55
N PHE A 6 -0.54 -0.10 1.53
CA PHE A 6 0.52 0.36 2.41
C PHE A 6 1.85 0.56 1.65
N GLY A 7 2.77 1.32 2.24
CA GLY A 7 4.04 1.69 1.62
C GLY A 7 4.47 3.11 2.00
N GLU A 8 5.68 3.50 1.60
CA GLU A 8 6.29 4.79 1.93
C GLU A 8 5.43 6.00 1.49
N SER A 9 5.69 7.17 2.07
CA SER A 9 5.05 8.41 1.63
C SER A 9 5.47 8.75 0.19
N GLY A 10 4.54 9.27 -0.61
CA GLY A 10 4.83 9.70 -1.99
C GLY A 10 5.00 8.60 -3.04
N VAL A 11 4.77 7.32 -2.70
CA VAL A 11 4.83 6.20 -3.67
C VAL A 11 3.58 6.06 -4.55
N GLY A 12 2.58 6.93 -4.41
CA GLY A 12 1.40 6.94 -5.29
C GLY A 12 0.19 6.13 -4.82
N LYS A 13 0.08 5.78 -3.52
CA LYS A 13 -1.08 5.07 -2.95
C LYS A 13 -2.43 5.73 -3.28
N SER A 14 -2.57 7.04 -2.99
CA SER A 14 -3.77 7.82 -3.38
C SER A 14 -4.06 7.77 -4.88
N SER A 15 -3.03 7.82 -5.73
CA SER A 15 -3.20 7.78 -7.19
C SER A 15 -3.72 6.42 -7.65
N ILE A 16 -3.24 5.32 -7.05
CA ILE A 16 -3.74 3.97 -7.30
C ILE A 16 -5.22 3.86 -6.86
N ILE A 17 -5.58 4.41 -5.70
CA ILE A 17 -6.98 4.42 -5.25
C ILE A 17 -7.87 5.14 -6.26
N ASN A 18 -7.49 6.34 -6.68
CA ASN A 18 -8.25 7.12 -7.67
C ASN A 18 -8.39 6.37 -9.01
N MET A 19 -7.35 5.64 -9.43
CA MET A 19 -7.37 4.81 -10.63
C MET A 19 -8.36 3.66 -10.49
N ILE A 20 -8.35 2.95 -9.35
CA ILE A 20 -9.26 1.82 -9.09
C ILE A 20 -10.72 2.30 -8.94
N THR A 21 -10.95 3.45 -8.30
CA THR A 21 -12.30 4.01 -8.10
C THR A 21 -12.83 4.75 -9.33
N GLY A 22 -11.99 5.03 -10.33
CA GLY A 22 -12.32 5.83 -11.51
C GLY A 22 -12.72 7.27 -11.19
N THR A 23 -12.36 7.78 -10.02
CA THR A 23 -12.87 9.03 -9.43
C THR A 23 -11.83 9.65 -8.50
N PRO A 24 -11.68 10.99 -8.46
CA PRO A 24 -10.62 11.65 -7.68
C PRO A 24 -11.00 11.80 -6.18
N PHE A 25 -11.39 10.71 -5.52
CA PHE A 25 -11.80 10.74 -4.11
C PHE A 25 -10.62 10.90 -3.13
N ALA A 26 -9.46 10.33 -3.46
CA ALA A 26 -8.26 10.46 -2.65
C ALA A 26 -7.53 11.76 -3.01
N LYS A 27 -7.30 12.62 -2.01
CA LYS A 27 -6.48 13.82 -2.17
C LYS A 27 -5.05 13.41 -2.55
N THR A 28 -4.65 13.73 -3.78
CA THR A 28 -3.27 13.58 -4.26
C THR A 28 -2.53 14.89 -3.98
N SER A 29 -1.73 14.96 -2.92
CA SER A 29 -0.83 16.08 -2.69
C SER A 29 0.61 15.67 -2.99
N ASN A 30 1.28 16.41 -3.88
CA ASN A 30 2.73 16.28 -4.10
C ASN A 30 3.57 16.82 -2.91
N ASN A 31 2.90 17.50 -1.95
CA ASN A 31 3.48 17.89 -0.68
C ASN A 31 3.18 16.82 0.38
N VAL A 32 4.20 16.45 1.15
CA VAL A 32 4.11 15.57 2.33
C VAL A 32 3.37 16.32 3.43
N VAL A 33 2.06 16.46 3.28
CA VAL A 33 1.20 16.93 4.37
C VAL A 33 0.90 15.70 5.23
N ARG A 34 1.36 15.71 6.49
CA ARG A 34 1.01 14.71 7.50
C ARG A 34 -0.51 14.57 7.52
N ARG A 35 -1.00 13.46 6.96
CA ARG A 35 -2.41 13.10 6.98
C ARG A 35 -2.74 12.58 8.37
N THR A 36 -3.91 12.91 8.89
CA THR A 36 -4.41 12.40 10.17
C THR A 36 -4.27 10.88 10.21
N CYS A 37 -3.75 10.31 11.30
CA CYS A 37 -3.45 8.86 11.48
C CYS A 37 -4.65 7.91 11.36
N GLN A 38 -5.79 8.35 10.84
CA GLN A 38 -6.95 7.49 10.62
C GLN A 38 -6.88 6.86 9.23
N PRO A 39 -7.07 5.52 9.13
CA PRO A 39 -7.16 4.84 7.84
C PRO A 39 -8.34 5.40 7.05
N ALA A 40 -8.10 5.82 5.81
CA ALA A 40 -9.16 6.31 4.93
C ALA A 40 -9.75 5.14 4.13
N CYS A 41 -11.08 4.97 4.19
CA CYS A 41 -11.81 3.95 3.43
C CYS A 41 -12.42 4.53 2.16
N TYR A 42 -12.21 3.86 1.04
CA TYR A 42 -12.75 4.20 -0.27
C TYR A 42 -13.47 3.00 -0.87
N VAL A 43 -14.72 3.17 -1.29
CA VAL A 43 -15.50 2.08 -1.88
C VAL A 43 -15.39 2.13 -3.40
N ALA A 44 -14.74 1.14 -3.99
CA ALA A 44 -14.65 0.94 -5.42
C ALA A 44 -15.75 -0.03 -5.92
N LYS A 45 -16.29 0.24 -7.11
CA LYS A 45 -17.21 -0.65 -7.82
C LYS A 45 -16.48 -1.20 -9.06
N LEU A 46 -16.03 -2.45 -8.97
CA LEU A 46 -15.40 -3.13 -10.11
C LEU A 46 -16.44 -3.90 -10.90
N HIS A 47 -16.45 -3.69 -12.21
CA HIS A 47 -17.31 -4.42 -13.13
C HIS A 47 -16.56 -5.66 -13.61
N SER A 48 -17.17 -6.83 -13.43
CA SER A 48 -16.66 -8.10 -13.97
C SER A 48 -17.76 -8.71 -14.83
N GLY A 49 -17.73 -8.44 -16.13
CA GLY A 49 -18.87 -8.73 -17.02
C GLY A 49 -20.11 -7.93 -16.61
N ASN A 50 -21.19 -8.64 -16.29
CA ASN A 50 -22.47 -8.03 -15.86
C ASN A 50 -22.57 -7.83 -14.33
N GLU A 51 -21.59 -8.28 -13.56
CA GLU A 51 -21.60 -8.18 -12.10
C GLU A 51 -20.83 -6.95 -11.59
N ILE A 52 -21.37 -6.31 -10.55
CA ILE A 52 -20.74 -5.19 -9.87
C ILE A 52 -20.25 -5.65 -8.50
N ASN A 53 -18.93 -5.75 -8.35
CA ASN A 53 -18.28 -6.11 -7.10
C ASN A 53 -17.87 -4.85 -6.33
N LYS A 54 -18.30 -4.77 -5.06
CA LYS A 54 -17.90 -3.70 -4.15
C LYS A 54 -16.65 -4.10 -3.38
N ILE A 55 -15.64 -3.22 -3.42
CA ILE A 55 -14.37 -3.41 -2.73
C ILE A 55 -14.11 -2.19 -1.86
N ASN A 56 -13.71 -2.43 -0.62
CA ASN A 56 -13.25 -1.40 0.30
C ASN A 56 -11.74 -1.31 0.21
N LEU A 57 -11.23 -0.14 -0.17
CA LEU A 57 -9.82 0.19 -0.25
C LEU A 57 -9.45 1.03 0.98
N TRP A 58 -8.50 0.54 1.75
CA TRP A 58 -8.02 1.19 2.97
C TRP A 58 -6.63 1.74 2.73
N GLU A 59 -6.45 3.06 2.80
CA GLU A 59 -5.13 3.68 2.71
C GLU A 59 -4.52 3.81 4.12
N THR A 60 -3.34 3.21 4.34
CA THR A 60 -2.58 3.47 5.57
C THR A 60 -1.72 4.71 5.40
N THR A 61 -1.73 5.61 6.38
CA THR A 61 -0.69 6.63 6.49
C THR A 61 0.66 5.95 6.66
N SER A 62 1.74 6.53 6.09
CA SER A 62 3.08 5.95 6.20
C SER A 62 3.41 5.68 7.67
N LEU A 63 3.75 4.43 7.97
CA LEU A 63 4.25 3.99 9.26
C LEU A 63 5.71 4.46 9.35
N GLU A 64 5.91 5.76 9.42
CA GLU A 64 7.20 6.32 9.79
C GLU A 64 7.26 6.24 11.31
N GLU A 65 8.18 5.44 11.85
CA GLU A 65 8.57 5.48 13.25
C GLU A 65 9.05 6.90 13.54
N GLY A 66 8.16 7.76 14.03
CA GLY A 66 8.55 8.98 14.69
C GLY A 66 9.29 8.63 15.98
N PRO A 67 10.29 9.41 16.41
CA PRO A 67 10.91 9.22 17.70
C PRO A 67 9.82 9.27 18.78
N GLU A 68 9.92 8.38 19.76
CA GLU A 68 9.24 8.53 21.05
C GLU A 68 9.40 9.98 21.52
N GLU A 69 8.38 10.47 22.23
CA GLU A 69 8.27 11.80 22.85
C GLU A 69 7.41 12.83 22.08
N THR A 70 6.09 12.68 22.19
CA THR A 70 5.23 13.85 22.47
C THR A 70 3.95 13.39 23.19
N PRO A 71 3.56 14.03 24.31
CA PRO A 71 2.48 13.54 25.16
C PRO A 71 1.11 13.68 24.50
N ALA A 72 0.27 12.70 24.80
CA ALA A 72 -1.08 12.52 24.30
C ALA A 72 -1.95 13.79 24.33
N THR A 73 -2.54 14.11 23.19
CA THR A 73 -3.79 14.86 23.09
C THR A 73 -4.81 14.00 22.32
N ASP A 74 -5.46 13.10 23.05
CA ASP A 74 -6.83 12.58 22.94
C ASP A 74 -7.60 12.63 21.60
N THR A 75 -6.95 12.34 20.46
CA THR A 75 -7.64 12.02 19.20
C THR A 75 -6.84 11.03 18.34
N THR A 76 -6.21 10.04 18.96
CA THR A 76 -5.41 9.06 18.22
C THR A 76 -6.30 7.87 17.90
N GLY A 77 -6.81 7.79 16.67
CA GLY A 77 -7.38 6.55 16.13
C GLY A 77 -6.38 5.39 16.27
N PRO A 78 -6.81 4.13 16.10
CA PRO A 78 -5.94 2.98 16.29
C PRO A 78 -4.68 3.14 15.43
N GLU A 79 -3.52 2.94 16.06
CA GLU A 79 -2.22 2.88 15.39
C GLU A 79 -2.34 1.98 14.15
N PRO A 80 -1.69 2.30 13.01
CA PRO A 80 -1.83 1.52 11.78
C PRO A 80 -1.67 0.01 12.01
N LYS A 81 -0.78 -0.40 12.91
CA LYS A 81 -0.61 -1.79 13.34
C LYS A 81 -1.85 -2.40 13.99
N ALA A 82 -2.43 -1.72 14.98
CA ALA A 82 -3.65 -2.17 15.67
C ALA A 82 -4.85 -2.24 14.72
N PHE A 83 -4.97 -1.28 13.80
CA PHE A 83 -6.01 -1.30 12.77
C PHE A 83 -5.88 -2.50 11.82
N LEU A 84 -4.66 -2.80 11.36
CA LEU A 84 -4.39 -3.95 10.49
C LEU A 84 -4.66 -5.28 11.20
N GLN A 85 -4.21 -5.41 12.44
CA GLN A 85 -4.47 -6.58 13.27
C GLN A 85 -5.97 -6.76 13.53
N GLN A 86 -6.70 -5.67 13.71
CA GLN A 86 -8.16 -5.72 13.85
C GLN A 86 -8.83 -6.24 12.57
N LEU A 87 -8.49 -5.68 11.41
CA LEU A 87 -9.03 -6.14 10.12
C LEU A 87 -8.69 -7.61 9.82
N ALA A 88 -7.46 -8.03 10.13
CA ALA A 88 -7.02 -9.40 9.92
C ALA A 88 -7.64 -10.38 10.92
N GLY A 89 -7.80 -9.98 12.19
CA GLY A 89 -8.43 -10.77 13.24
C GLY A 89 -9.90 -11.06 12.99
N PHE A 90 -10.60 -10.19 12.25
CA PHE A 90 -11.96 -10.45 11.80
C PHE A 90 -12.06 -11.34 10.55
N HIS A 91 -10.94 -11.84 10.02
CA HIS A 91 -10.87 -12.52 8.71
C HIS A 91 -11.45 -11.69 7.55
N ASP A 92 -11.54 -10.38 7.73
CA ASP A 92 -12.17 -9.47 6.78
C ASP A 92 -11.17 -8.92 5.77
N LEU A 93 -9.86 -9.11 5.98
CA LEU A 93 -8.80 -8.64 5.08
C LEU A 93 -8.50 -9.66 3.98
N ASP A 94 -8.80 -9.29 2.72
CA ASP A 94 -8.66 -10.20 1.57
C ASP A 94 -7.32 -10.05 0.84
N LEU A 95 -6.72 -8.85 0.83
CA LEU A 95 -5.50 -8.57 0.07
C LEU A 95 -4.73 -7.39 0.65
N LEU A 96 -3.41 -7.49 0.64
CA LEU A 96 -2.50 -6.38 0.84
C LEU A 96 -1.91 -5.92 -0.50
N LEU A 97 -1.91 -4.62 -0.72
CA LEU A 97 -1.22 -3.97 -1.83
C LEU A 97 -0.03 -3.19 -1.29
N PHE A 98 1.15 -3.77 -1.44
CA PHE A 98 2.40 -3.10 -1.09
C PHE A 98 2.82 -2.17 -2.24
N CYS A 99 2.75 -0.87 -2.01
CA CYS A 99 3.04 0.14 -3.01
C CYS A 99 4.46 0.66 -2.85
N MET A 100 5.24 0.63 -3.92
CA MET A 100 6.57 1.25 -3.97
C MET A 100 6.76 2.04 -5.24
N ARG A 101 7.61 3.06 -5.18
CA ARG A 101 8.10 3.72 -6.39
C ARG A 101 9.28 2.92 -6.95
N ALA A 102 9.31 2.73 -8.27
CA ALA A 102 10.42 2.13 -8.98
C ALA A 102 11.73 2.85 -8.61
N GLY A 103 12.72 2.07 -8.20
CA GLY A 103 13.98 2.62 -7.72
C GLY A 103 14.77 1.61 -6.88
N LYS A 104 15.71 2.13 -6.10
CA LYS A 104 16.54 1.31 -5.22
C LYS A 104 15.70 0.78 -4.05
N VAL A 105 15.86 -0.51 -3.74
CA VAL A 105 15.39 -1.09 -2.49
C VAL A 105 16.11 -0.41 -1.34
N ARG A 106 15.36 0.27 -0.47
CA ARG A 106 15.88 0.95 0.73
C ARG A 106 15.55 0.14 1.97
N ASN A 107 16.34 0.29 3.03
CA ASN A 107 16.07 -0.37 4.31
C ASN A 107 14.70 0.00 4.88
N THR A 108 14.28 1.26 4.72
CA THR A 108 12.95 1.76 5.13
C THR A 108 11.80 1.00 4.46
N LEU A 109 11.95 0.66 3.19
CA LEU A 109 10.98 -0.13 2.43
C LEU A 109 10.89 -1.56 2.96
N VAL A 110 12.04 -2.19 3.26
CA VAL A 110 12.11 -3.54 3.84
C VAL A 110 11.53 -3.57 5.26
N GLN A 111 11.84 -2.57 6.08
CA GLN A 111 11.29 -2.43 7.44
C GLN A 111 9.78 -2.28 7.40
N SER A 112 9.25 -1.41 6.53
CA SER A 112 7.80 -1.22 6.38
C SER A 112 7.10 -2.51 5.96
N TYR A 113 7.70 -3.26 5.02
CA TYR A 113 7.19 -4.56 4.60
C TYR A 113 7.17 -5.57 5.76
N ASN A 114 8.28 -5.70 6.49
CA ASN A 114 8.37 -6.65 7.61
C ASN A 114 7.40 -6.31 8.74
N LEU A 115 7.35 -5.05 9.17
CA LEU A 115 6.50 -4.60 10.26
C LEU A 115 5.01 -4.85 9.98
N VAL A 116 4.55 -4.55 8.76
CA VAL A 116 3.14 -4.73 8.38
C VAL A 116 2.83 -6.18 8.05
N TYR A 117 3.57 -6.78 7.12
CA TYR A 117 3.17 -8.07 6.56
C TYR A 117 3.65 -9.27 7.39
N VAL A 118 4.90 -9.22 7.84
CA VAL A 118 5.52 -10.34 8.55
C VAL A 118 5.15 -10.32 10.02
N GLU A 119 5.33 -9.19 10.70
CA GLU A 119 5.13 -9.09 12.15
C GLU A 119 3.67 -8.91 12.53
N SER A 120 2.92 -8.05 11.83
CA SER A 120 1.55 -7.73 12.23
C SER A 120 0.52 -8.71 11.68
N LEU A 121 0.78 -9.28 10.49
CA LEU A 121 -0.16 -10.14 9.78
C LEU A 121 0.33 -11.58 9.62
N GLU A 122 1.53 -11.89 10.11
CA GLU A 122 2.11 -13.25 10.12
C GLU A 122 2.06 -13.94 8.74
N ARG A 123 2.12 -13.16 7.65
CA ARG A 123 2.00 -13.65 6.27
C ARG A 123 0.72 -14.45 5.96
N LYS A 124 -0.36 -14.21 6.72
CA LYS A 124 -1.64 -14.97 6.58
C LYS A 124 -2.56 -14.47 5.47
N VAL A 125 -2.26 -13.32 4.88
CA VAL A 125 -3.06 -12.68 3.82
C VAL A 125 -2.22 -12.62 2.54
N PRO A 126 -2.81 -12.77 1.34
CA PRO A 126 -2.08 -12.53 0.11
C PRO A 126 -1.52 -11.11 0.03
N VAL A 127 -0.31 -10.95 -0.49
CA VAL A 127 0.33 -9.65 -0.71
C VAL A 127 0.73 -9.50 -2.17
N ALA A 128 0.30 -8.40 -2.80
CA ALA A 128 0.70 -8.05 -4.15
C ALA A 128 1.53 -6.76 -4.15
N LEU A 129 2.55 -6.73 -5.00
CA LEU A 129 3.38 -5.56 -5.23
C LEU A 129 2.72 -4.63 -6.26
N VAL A 130 2.69 -3.33 -5.98
CA VAL A 130 2.36 -2.30 -6.97
C VAL A 130 3.55 -1.38 -7.14
N VAL A 131 4.16 -1.42 -8.32
CA VAL A 131 5.31 -0.58 -8.68
C VAL A 131 4.82 0.63 -9.46
N THR A 132 5.04 1.82 -8.91
CA THR A 132 4.72 3.11 -9.53
C THR A 132 5.97 3.79 -10.05
N GLY A 133 5.85 4.94 -10.72
CA GLY A 133 7.02 5.74 -11.10
C GLY A 133 7.78 5.22 -12.33
N LEU A 134 7.15 4.39 -13.16
CA LEU A 134 7.75 3.77 -14.34
C LEU A 134 7.60 4.61 -15.62
N GLU A 135 7.02 5.81 -15.54
CA GLU A 135 6.83 6.74 -16.67
C GLU A 135 8.11 7.12 -17.44
N ARG A 136 9.28 6.99 -16.80
CA ARG A 136 10.61 7.33 -17.37
C ARG A 136 11.46 6.10 -17.66
N TRP A 137 10.90 4.90 -17.52
CA TRP A 137 11.60 3.67 -17.82
C TRP A 137 11.73 3.52 -19.34
N GLU A 138 12.95 3.33 -19.83
CA GLU A 138 13.25 3.26 -21.27
C GLU A 138 12.83 1.92 -21.93
N GLY A 139 12.21 1.01 -21.18
CA GLY A 139 11.71 -0.28 -21.66
C GLY A 139 10.21 -0.47 -21.41
N ASP A 140 9.71 -1.69 -21.61
CA ASP A 140 8.35 -2.01 -21.20
C ASP A 140 8.23 -2.15 -19.67
N MET A 141 7.02 -1.90 -19.15
CA MET A 141 6.77 -1.89 -17.71
C MET A 141 6.99 -3.26 -17.06
N HIS A 142 6.71 -4.36 -17.76
CA HIS A 142 6.91 -5.72 -17.24
C HIS A 142 8.40 -6.12 -17.24
N GLY A 143 9.19 -5.57 -18.16
CA GLY A 143 10.64 -5.69 -18.19
C GLY A 143 11.30 -5.12 -16.94
N TRP A 144 10.68 -4.13 -16.27
CA TRP A 144 11.15 -3.69 -14.96
C TRP A 144 11.06 -4.81 -13.92
N TRP A 145 9.91 -5.48 -13.81
CA TRP A 145 9.74 -6.59 -12.87
C TRP A 145 10.77 -7.70 -13.11
N THR A 146 10.86 -8.16 -14.36
CA THR A 146 11.78 -9.24 -14.77
C THR A 146 13.23 -8.96 -14.36
N LYS A 147 13.64 -7.69 -14.38
CA LYS A 147 15.00 -7.28 -14.02
C LYS A 147 15.24 -7.12 -12.51
N HIS A 148 14.19 -6.92 -11.71
CA HIS A 148 14.32 -6.53 -10.30
C HIS A 148 13.73 -7.54 -9.31
N GLU A 149 12.98 -8.53 -9.78
CA GLU A 149 12.36 -9.57 -8.93
C GLU A 149 13.39 -10.28 -8.05
N GLU A 150 14.47 -10.80 -8.64
CA GLU A 150 15.51 -11.53 -7.90
C GLU A 150 16.10 -10.66 -6.78
N ARG A 151 16.41 -9.41 -7.08
CA ARG A 151 16.94 -8.47 -6.09
C ARG A 151 15.93 -8.15 -4.98
N LEU A 152 14.63 -8.06 -5.29
CA LEU A 152 13.60 -7.88 -4.26
C LEU A 152 13.56 -9.12 -3.34
N GLN A 153 13.62 -10.32 -3.91
CA GLN A 153 13.65 -11.57 -3.16
C GLN A 153 14.90 -11.69 -2.27
N GLU A 154 16.07 -11.26 -2.74
CA GLU A 154 17.31 -11.19 -1.94
C GLU A 154 17.17 -10.31 -0.68
N HIS A 155 16.30 -9.30 -0.73
CA HIS A 155 15.98 -8.43 0.42
C HIS A 155 14.82 -8.99 1.27
N GLY A 156 14.35 -10.21 1.00
CA GLY A 156 13.25 -10.86 1.71
C GLY A 156 11.86 -10.38 1.31
N LEU A 157 11.74 -9.64 0.20
CA LEU A 157 10.47 -9.13 -0.31
C LEU A 157 9.89 -10.13 -1.32
N VAL A 158 8.80 -10.78 -0.96
CA VAL A 158 8.18 -11.86 -1.75
C VAL A 158 6.69 -11.55 -1.90
N PHE A 159 6.15 -11.71 -3.11
CA PHE A 159 4.79 -11.30 -3.42
C PHE A 159 4.04 -12.39 -4.18
N ASP A 160 2.74 -12.52 -3.92
CA ASP A 160 1.85 -13.46 -4.62
C ASP A 160 1.50 -12.98 -6.03
N ALA A 161 1.55 -11.66 -6.25
CA ALA A 161 1.31 -11.03 -7.53
C ALA A 161 2.04 -9.68 -7.64
N HIS A 162 2.12 -9.13 -8.84
CA HIS A 162 2.68 -7.81 -9.06
C HIS A 162 1.91 -7.04 -10.15
N ALA A 163 1.95 -5.72 -10.06
CA ALA A 163 1.49 -4.81 -11.10
C ALA A 163 2.50 -3.66 -11.27
N CYS A 164 2.86 -3.37 -12.51
CA CYS A 164 3.70 -2.24 -12.88
C CYS A 164 2.80 -1.18 -13.52
N VAL A 165 2.70 -0.01 -12.89
CA VAL A 165 1.72 1.03 -13.25
C VAL A 165 2.39 2.39 -13.43
N THR A 166 1.87 3.17 -14.37
CA THR A 166 2.15 4.60 -14.50
C THR A 166 1.08 5.37 -13.74
N THR A 167 1.48 6.24 -12.81
CA THR A 167 0.56 6.97 -11.93
C THR A 167 0.63 8.49 -12.10
N LEU A 168 1.29 8.96 -13.16
CA LEU A 168 1.29 10.35 -13.62
C LEU A 168 0.33 10.53 -14.79
#